data_AF-A0A938MW67-F1
#
_entry.id   AF-A0A938MW67-F1
#
_cell.length_a   1.000
_cell.length_b   1.000
_cell.length_c   1.000
_cell.angle_alpha   90.00
_cell.angle_beta   90.00
_cell.angle_gamma   90.00
#
_symmetry.space_group_name_H-M   'P 1'
#
loop_
_entity.id
_entity.type
_entity.pdbx_description
1 polymer ?
#
loop_
_entity_poly.entity_id
_entity_poly.type
_entity_poly.pdbx_seq_one_letter_code
_entity_poly.pdbx_strand_id
1 'polypeptide(L)'
;MDWNAPLRPGPNQLGFDYYYGVPVVNSHPPFVYVEDDRVVGLTPDDPLVYGKRSTTRTDMDEKMGIDQIGGAEAAHALYDDEAVGTVLTEKAMFTATSRTASTNPTRPRGSSTT
;
A
#
# COMPACT_ATOMS: atom_id res chain seq x y z
N MET A 1 11.14 -11.90 -5.65
CA MET A 1 10.15 -11.79 -4.55
C MET A 1 8.85 -12.34 -5.08
N ASP A 2 8.02 -13.00 -4.28
CA ASP A 2 6.69 -13.37 -4.73
C ASP A 2 5.70 -12.28 -4.35
N TRP A 3 5.29 -11.47 -5.32
CA TRP A 3 4.31 -10.40 -5.13
C TRP A 3 2.88 -10.91 -4.95
N ASN A 4 2.63 -12.19 -5.23
CA ASN A 4 1.33 -12.82 -5.07
C ASN A 4 1.11 -13.41 -3.65
N ALA A 5 2.18 -13.48 -2.85
CA ALA A 5 2.18 -13.98 -1.48
C ALA A 5 2.18 -12.83 -0.45
N PRO A 6 1.97 -13.10 0.85
CA PRO A 6 2.16 -12.09 1.88
C PRO A 6 3.60 -11.57 1.85
N LEU A 7 3.77 -10.25 1.81
CA LEU A 7 5.06 -9.59 1.77
C LEU A 7 5.65 -9.55 3.19
N ARG A 8 6.45 -10.55 3.53
CA ARG A 8 7.01 -10.72 4.88
C ARG A 8 8.53 -11.02 4.85
N PRO A 9 9.30 -10.50 5.81
CA PRO A 9 8.88 -9.53 6.83
C PRO A 9 8.65 -8.13 6.23
N GLY A 10 7.68 -7.40 6.79
CA GLY A 10 7.32 -6.03 6.42
C GLY A 10 7.08 -5.16 7.66
N PRO A 11 6.62 -3.91 7.47
CA PRO A 11 6.43 -2.95 8.56
C PRO A 11 5.57 -3.50 9.70
N ASN A 12 4.53 -4.28 9.39
CA ASN A 12 3.66 -4.85 10.42
C ASN A 12 4.40 -5.81 11.36
N GLN A 13 5.41 -6.56 10.88
CA GLN A 13 6.23 -7.43 11.74
C GLN A 13 7.31 -6.66 12.51
N LEU A 14 7.51 -5.37 12.21
CA LEU A 14 8.50 -4.50 12.86
C LEU A 14 7.86 -3.49 13.83
N GLY A 15 6.58 -3.66 14.17
CA GLY A 15 5.88 -2.89 15.21
C GLY A 15 4.95 -1.79 14.70
N PHE A 16 4.70 -1.72 13.40
CA PHE A 16 3.65 -0.83 12.85
C PHE A 16 2.30 -1.55 12.86
N ASP A 17 1.27 -0.94 13.46
CA ASP A 17 -0.07 -1.55 13.45
C ASP A 17 -0.72 -1.57 12.05
N TYR A 18 -0.24 -0.73 11.15
CA TYR A 18 -0.80 -0.55 9.81
C TYR A 18 0.24 0.02 8.85
N TYR A 19 0.21 -0.42 7.60
CA TYR A 19 1.05 0.10 6.53
C TYR A 19 0.25 0.33 5.25
N TYR A 20 0.51 1.46 4.57
CA TYR A 20 0.06 1.71 3.22
C TYR A 20 1.14 2.50 2.47
N GLY A 21 1.59 2.03 1.31
CA GLY A 21 2.64 2.72 0.58
C GLY A 21 3.03 2.12 -0.76
N VAL A 22 4.01 2.75 -1.40
CA VAL A 22 4.71 2.21 -2.56
C VAL A 22 5.83 1.29 -2.05
N PRO A 23 5.92 0.03 -2.50
CA PRO A 23 6.83 -0.95 -1.91
C PRO A 23 8.30 -0.80 -2.39
N VAL A 24 8.53 -0.03 -3.45
CA VAL A 24 9.85 0.24 -4.03
C VAL A 24 9.97 1.75 -4.30
N VAL A 25 10.62 2.16 -5.38
CA VAL A 25 10.62 3.55 -5.87
C VAL A 25 9.52 3.71 -6.93
N ASN A 26 8.99 4.92 -7.06
CA ASN A 26 7.85 5.19 -7.93
C ASN A 26 8.10 4.87 -9.41
N SER A 27 9.34 5.02 -9.87
CA SER A 27 9.76 4.84 -11.25
C SER A 27 10.09 3.39 -11.64
N HIS A 28 9.97 2.42 -10.72
CA HIS A 28 10.31 1.02 -10.98
C HIS A 28 9.15 0.06 -10.66
N PRO A 29 9.08 -1.10 -11.35
CA PRO A 29 8.08 -2.12 -11.10
C PRO A 29 8.14 -2.61 -9.63
N PRO A 30 7.00 -3.03 -9.05
CA PRO A 30 5.78 -3.45 -9.75
C PRO A 30 4.72 -2.35 -10.02
N PHE A 31 4.96 -1.07 -9.72
CA PHE A 31 3.95 0.00 -9.94
C PHE A 31 2.58 -0.28 -9.29
N VAL A 32 2.59 -0.66 -8.02
CA VAL A 32 1.37 -0.92 -7.23
C VAL A 32 1.50 -0.30 -5.84
N TYR A 33 0.37 -0.16 -5.16
CA TYR A 33 0.35 0.08 -3.72
C TYR A 33 0.34 -1.25 -2.94
N VAL A 34 0.89 -1.22 -1.74
CA VAL A 34 0.80 -2.29 -0.74
C VAL A 34 0.03 -1.77 0.46
N GLU A 35 -0.92 -2.57 0.93
CA GLU A 35 -1.63 -2.38 2.19
C GLU A 35 -1.34 -3.57 3.11
N ASP A 36 -0.78 -3.26 4.28
CA ASP A 36 -0.18 -4.20 5.22
C ASP A 36 0.83 -5.13 4.54
N ASP A 37 0.46 -6.39 4.28
CA ASP A 37 1.32 -7.39 3.64
C ASP A 37 0.85 -7.82 2.25
N ARG A 38 -0.09 -7.09 1.63
CA ARG A 38 -0.66 -7.44 0.32
C ARG A 38 -0.66 -6.29 -0.68
N VAL A 39 -0.52 -6.64 -1.95
CA VAL A 39 -0.73 -5.70 -3.07
C VAL A 39 -2.20 -5.33 -3.15
N VAL A 40 -2.49 -4.03 -3.22
CA VAL A 40 -3.86 -3.50 -3.32
C VAL A 40 -4.40 -3.80 -4.72
N GLY A 41 -5.61 -4.37 -4.79
CA GLY A 41 -6.24 -4.72 -6.07
C GLY A 41 -5.72 -6.00 -6.72
N LEU A 42 -4.79 -6.72 -6.09
CA LEU A 42 -4.35 -8.04 -6.56
C LEU A 42 -5.43 -9.09 -6.29
N THR A 43 -5.74 -9.91 -7.29
CA THR A 43 -6.67 -11.03 -7.18
C THR A 43 -6.03 -12.33 -7.66
N PRO A 44 -6.47 -13.52 -7.18
CA PRO A 44 -5.87 -14.80 -7.59
C PRO A 44 -6.09 -15.16 -9.08
N ASP A 45 -7.12 -14.60 -9.70
CA ASP A 45 -7.48 -14.81 -11.11
C ASP A 45 -6.65 -13.96 -12.09
N ASP A 46 -6.05 -12.86 -11.62
CA ASP A 46 -5.13 -12.02 -12.38
C ASP A 46 -3.85 -11.71 -11.57
N PRO A 47 -2.92 -12.69 -11.46
CA PRO A 47 -1.72 -12.53 -10.67
C PRO A 47 -0.69 -11.61 -11.32
N LEU A 48 0.28 -11.13 -10.52
CA LEU A 48 1.48 -10.48 -11.03
C LEU A 48 2.41 -11.51 -11.67
N VAL A 49 2.88 -11.23 -12.89
CA VAL A 49 3.70 -12.11 -13.73
C VAL A 49 4.98 -11.40 -14.14
N TYR A 50 6.13 -12.02 -13.84
CA TYR A 50 7.44 -11.57 -14.29
C TYR A 50 7.60 -11.71 -15.82
N GLY A 51 8.27 -10.75 -16.45
CA GLY A 51 8.49 -10.70 -17.90
C GLY A 51 7.24 -10.32 -18.72
N LYS A 52 6.14 -9.93 -18.05
CA LYS A 52 4.94 -9.39 -18.69
C LYS A 52 4.99 -7.86 -18.59
N ARG A 53 4.54 -7.19 -19.66
CA ARG A 53 4.36 -5.73 -19.67
C ARG A 53 3.27 -5.31 -18.68
N SER A 54 3.58 -4.33 -17.84
CA SER A 54 2.61 -3.66 -16.95
C SER A 54 1.60 -2.85 -17.75
N THR A 55 0.36 -2.76 -17.25
CA THR A 55 -0.71 -1.93 -17.81
C THR A 55 -0.77 -0.53 -17.20
N THR A 56 0.14 -0.19 -16.28
CA THR A 56 0.27 1.16 -15.73
C THR A 56 0.60 2.17 -16.83
N ARG A 57 0.21 3.43 -16.64
CA ARG A 57 0.53 4.56 -17.53
C ARG A 57 2.03 4.58 -17.89
N THR A 58 2.34 4.71 -19.18
CA THR A 58 3.71 4.58 -19.74
C THR A 58 4.21 5.84 -20.45
N ASP A 59 3.48 6.94 -20.40
CA ASP A 59 3.81 8.20 -21.08
C ASP A 59 4.86 9.04 -20.35
N MET A 60 5.51 8.46 -19.32
CA MET A 60 6.54 9.11 -18.53
C MET A 60 7.92 8.55 -18.85
N ASP A 61 8.81 9.41 -19.36
CA ASP A 61 10.18 9.05 -19.76
C ASP A 61 11.03 8.50 -18.59
N GLU A 62 10.68 8.85 -17.35
CA GLU A 62 11.39 8.43 -16.14
C GLU A 62 11.03 7.00 -15.69
N LYS A 63 9.99 6.38 -16.28
CA LYS A 63 9.48 5.07 -15.86
C LYS A 63 10.30 3.94 -16.47
N MET A 64 10.92 3.14 -15.61
CA MET A 64 11.86 2.10 -15.99
C MET A 64 11.28 0.71 -15.80
N GLY A 65 11.64 -0.25 -16.65
CA GLY A 65 11.30 -1.66 -16.41
C GLY A 65 9.82 -2.03 -16.58
N ILE A 66 9.09 -1.28 -17.41
CA ILE A 66 7.66 -1.52 -17.73
C ILE A 66 7.40 -2.97 -18.20
N ASP A 67 8.38 -3.60 -18.83
CA ASP A 67 8.29 -4.97 -19.34
C ASP A 67 8.69 -6.07 -18.34
N GLN A 68 9.00 -5.72 -17.09
CA GLN A 68 9.54 -6.67 -16.12
C GLN A 68 8.48 -7.37 -15.27
N ILE A 69 7.36 -6.71 -14.95
CA ILE A 69 6.28 -7.27 -14.13
C ILE A 69 4.95 -6.69 -14.61
N GLY A 70 3.99 -7.56 -14.97
CA GLY A 70 2.66 -7.20 -15.48
C GLY A 70 1.57 -8.11 -14.90
N GLY A 71 0.37 -8.12 -15.48
CA GLY A 71 -0.81 -8.76 -14.85
C GLY A 71 -1.37 -7.89 -13.73
N ALA A 72 -2.25 -8.41 -12.88
CA ALA A 72 -2.90 -7.65 -11.81
C ALA A 72 -3.38 -6.27 -12.28
N GLU A 73 -4.16 -6.25 -13.36
CA GLU A 73 -4.59 -5.04 -14.06
C GLU A 73 -5.33 -4.09 -13.12
N ALA A 74 -6.12 -4.62 -12.18
CA ALA A 74 -6.77 -3.82 -11.15
C ALA A 74 -5.78 -3.13 -10.21
N ALA A 75 -4.66 -3.78 -9.86
CA ALA A 75 -3.61 -3.17 -9.04
C ALA A 75 -2.88 -2.05 -9.80
N HIS A 76 -2.53 -2.29 -11.06
CA HIS A 76 -1.89 -1.29 -11.92
C HIS A 76 -2.82 -0.10 -12.25
N ALA A 77 -4.12 -0.33 -12.39
CA ALA A 77 -5.11 0.71 -12.64
C ALA A 77 -5.29 1.68 -11.45
N LEU A 78 -4.95 1.25 -10.23
CA LEU A 78 -4.94 2.10 -9.04
C LEU A 78 -3.69 2.99 -8.98
N TYR A 79 -2.65 2.69 -9.74
CA TYR A 79 -1.36 3.35 -9.65
C TYR A 79 -1.20 4.42 -10.73
N ASP A 80 -1.15 5.68 -10.30
CA ASP A 80 -0.83 6.83 -11.13
C ASP A 80 0.33 7.60 -10.47
N ASP A 81 1.45 7.69 -11.19
CA ASP A 81 2.69 8.33 -10.75
C ASP A 81 2.47 9.79 -10.29
N GLU A 82 1.54 10.53 -10.89
CA GLU A 82 1.25 11.92 -10.52
C GLU A 82 0.32 12.03 -9.31
N ALA A 83 -0.48 10.98 -9.04
CA ALA A 83 -1.43 10.96 -7.94
C ALA A 83 -0.87 10.37 -6.65
N VAL A 84 0.35 9.80 -6.66
CA VAL A 84 0.94 9.12 -5.48
C VAL A 84 0.89 9.98 -4.22
N GLY A 85 1.30 11.26 -4.31
CA GLY A 85 1.29 12.17 -3.17
C GLY A 85 -0.12 12.39 -2.59
N THR A 86 -1.11 12.56 -3.47
CA THR A 86 -2.52 12.73 -3.09
C THR A 86 -3.07 11.48 -2.43
N VAL A 87 -2.89 10.31 -3.04
CA VAL A 87 -3.39 9.02 -2.52
C VAL A 87 -2.82 8.72 -1.14
N LEU A 88 -1.51 8.92 -0.94
CA LEU A 88 -0.87 8.70 0.36
C LEU A 88 -1.38 9.70 1.42
N THR A 89 -1.59 10.96 1.03
CA THR A 89 -2.13 12.00 1.91
C THR A 89 -3.56 11.66 2.35
N GLU A 90 -4.43 11.28 1.42
CA GLU A 90 -5.81 10.88 1.71
C GLU A 90 -5.86 9.66 2.61
N LYS A 91 -5.05 8.63 2.33
CA LYS A 91 -4.98 7.43 3.17
C LYS A 91 -4.50 7.74 4.60
N ALA A 92 -3.52 8.64 4.73
CA ALA A 92 -3.05 9.10 6.03
C ALA A 92 -4.14 9.86 6.81
N MET A 93 -4.85 10.77 6.17
CA MET A 93 -5.98 11.50 6.78
C MET A 93 -7.10 10.55 7.21
N PHE A 94 -7.51 9.63 6.33
CA PHE A 94 -8.55 8.64 6.63
C PHE A 94 -8.19 7.80 7.86
N THR A 95 -6.95 7.33 7.91
CA THR A 95 -6.44 6.53 9.03
C THR A 95 -6.41 7.34 10.34
N ALA A 96 -5.99 8.59 10.29
CA ALA A 96 -5.95 9.47 11.47
C ALA A 96 -7.36 9.73 12.02
N THR A 97 -8.31 10.11 11.15
CA THR A 97 -9.71 10.37 11.55
C THR A 97 -10.39 9.11 12.10
N SER A 98 -10.13 7.94 11.50
CA SER A 98 -10.69 6.66 11.97
C SER A 98 -10.17 6.25 13.34
N ARG A 99 -8.89 6.52 13.66
CA ARG A 99 -8.31 6.25 14.99
C ARG A 99 -8.81 7.20 16.06
N THR A 100 -9.06 8.48 15.72
CA THR A 100 -9.64 9.44 16.67
C THR A 100 -11.04 9.05 17.12
N ALA A 101 -11.82 8.35 16.28
CA ALA A 101 -13.14 7.86 16.65
C ALA A 101 -13.14 6.67 17.64
N SER A 102 -12.01 5.95 17.79
CA SER A 102 -11.95 4.70 18.57
C SER A 102 -11.29 4.84 19.95
N THR A 103 -10.72 5.99 20.31
CA THR A 103 -10.08 6.18 21.63
C THR A 103 -10.86 7.14 22.52
N ASN A 104 -11.83 6.60 23.26
CA ASN A 104 -12.19 7.13 24.57
C ASN A 104 -12.30 5.99 25.60
N PRO A 105 -11.19 5.45 26.13
CA PRO A 105 -11.26 4.65 27.33
C PRO A 105 -11.51 5.60 28.50
N THR A 106 -12.67 5.45 29.11
CA THR A 106 -13.10 6.16 30.31
C THR A 106 -12.04 5.94 31.40
N ARG A 107 -11.23 6.98 31.70
CA ARG A 107 -10.28 6.92 32.81
C ARG A 107 -11.07 6.81 34.12
N PRO A 108 -10.97 5.74 34.92
CA PRO A 108 -11.62 5.74 36.22
C PRO A 108 -11.00 6.85 37.07
N ARG A 109 -11.87 7.69 37.64
CA ARG A 109 -11.46 8.69 38.64
C ARG A 109 -10.90 7.91 39.83
N GLY A 110 -9.58 7.99 40.03
CA GLY A 110 -8.96 7.54 41.26
C GLY A 110 -9.60 8.28 42.43
N SER A 111 -10.30 7.55 43.29
CA SER A 111 -10.83 8.04 44.55
C SER A 111 -9.67 8.26 45.51
N SER A 112 -9.56 9.48 46.02
CA SER A 112 -8.78 9.80 47.21
C SER A 112 -9.31 9.01 48.42
N THR A 113 -8.43 8.38 49.17
CA THR A 113 -8.63 7.96 50.56
C THR A 113 -7.23 7.98 51.19
N THR A 114 -6.89 9.08 51.88
CA THR A 114 -6.88 9.24 53.34
C THR A 114 -5.75 8.45 54.00
#